data_AF-A0A258LYR7-F1
#
_entry.id   AF-A0A258LYR7-F1
#
_cell.length_a   1.000
_cell.length_b   1.000
_cell.length_c   1.000
_cell.angle_alpha   90.00
_cell.angle_beta   90.00
_cell.angle_gamma   90.00
#
_symmetry.space_group_name_H-M   'P 1'
#
loop_
_entity.id
_entity.type
_entity.pdbx_description
1 polymer ?
#
loop_
_entity_poly.entity_id
_entity_poly.type
_entity_poly.pdbx_seq_one_letter_code
_entity_poly.pdbx_strand_id
1 'polypeptide(L)'
;MSLLPPDFHFLRPDWLYALIPAALLAAFAWHRAGRGQDDWRGIVEAHLLRHLSVRESSARGKWPLVLLAIGWALAALAAAGPAWEKVPAPALEEVDPTVVVMSLAQSMNATDASPNRLTAGRHKVDDLLRRMRG
;
A
#
# COMPACT_ATOMS: atom_id res chain seq x y z
N MET A 1 -15.71 -2.26 24.66
CA MET A 1 -16.11 -1.50 23.45
C MET A 1 -14.84 -1.10 22.71
N SER A 2 -14.31 -1.98 21.86
CA SER A 2 -13.26 -1.62 20.91
C SER A 2 -13.92 -0.94 19.71
N LEU A 3 -13.63 0.34 19.52
CA LEU A 3 -14.23 1.20 18.48
C LEU A 3 -13.65 0.95 17.07
N LEU A 4 -12.88 -0.13 16.88
CA LEU A 4 -12.22 -0.46 15.62
C LEU A 4 -12.50 -1.93 15.26
N PRO A 5 -12.92 -2.23 14.02
CA PRO A 5 -13.02 -3.60 13.52
C PRO A 5 -11.67 -4.33 13.66
N PRO A 6 -11.64 -5.61 14.06
CA PRO A 6 -10.40 -6.35 14.30
C PRO A 6 -9.50 -6.53 13.07
N ASP A 7 -10.02 -6.30 11.85
CA ASP A 7 -9.33 -6.54 10.59
C ASP A 7 -8.83 -5.27 9.87
N PHE A 8 -8.87 -4.12 10.53
CA PHE A 8 -8.33 -2.89 9.96
C PHE A 8 -6.81 -2.96 9.83
N HIS A 9 -6.32 -2.88 8.60
CA HIS A 9 -4.89 -2.84 8.30
C HIS A 9 -4.62 -1.89 7.14
N PHE A 10 -3.40 -1.35 7.10
CA PHE A 10 -2.91 -0.59 5.95
C PHE A 10 -2.10 -1.54 5.07
N LEU A 11 -2.38 -1.56 3.76
CA LEU A 11 -1.60 -2.35 2.80
C LEU A 11 -0.15 -1.86 2.72
N ARG A 12 0.07 -0.55 2.90
CA ARG A 12 1.39 0.09 2.78
C ARG A 12 1.57 1.14 3.88
N PRO A 13 1.92 0.74 5.12
CA PRO A 13 2.01 1.66 6.26
C PRO A 13 3.05 2.77 6.06
N ASP A 14 4.05 2.57 5.20
CA ASP A 14 5.10 3.57 4.93
C ASP A 14 4.56 4.87 4.34
N TRP A 15 3.38 4.86 3.70
CA TRP A 15 2.74 6.07 3.20
C TRP A 15 2.28 7.02 4.31
N LEU A 16 2.19 6.55 5.55
CA LEU A 16 1.94 7.42 6.70
C LEU A 16 3.10 8.41 6.93
N TYR A 17 4.33 8.08 6.54
CA TYR A 17 5.43 9.05 6.60
C TYR A 17 5.21 10.23 5.65
N ALA A 18 4.44 10.05 4.57
CA ALA A 18 4.10 11.14 3.66
C ALA A 18 3.13 12.17 4.27
N LEU A 19 2.49 11.87 5.42
CA LEU A 19 1.74 12.87 6.19
C LEU A 19 2.64 13.87 6.93
N ILE A 20 3.88 13.51 7.25
CA ILE A 20 4.84 14.39 7.94
C ILE A 20 5.11 15.67 7.13
N PRO A 21 5.52 15.60 5.84
CA PRO A 21 5.75 16.82 5.05
C PRO A 21 4.45 17.62 4.84
N ALA A 22 3.30 16.96 4.69
CA ALA A 22 2.01 17.65 4.58
C ALA A 22 1.67 18.44 5.86
N ALA A 23 1.89 17.85 7.04
CA ALA A 23 1.71 18.51 8.33
C ALA A 23 2.68 19.69 8.52
N LEU A 24 3.93 19.54 8.12
CA LEU A 24 4.93 20.62 8.17
C LEU A 24 4.55 21.79 7.26
N LEU A 25 4.07 21.52 6.04
CA LEU A 25 3.58 22.56 5.13
C LEU A 25 2.35 23.28 5.69
N ALA A 26 1.41 22.55 6.29
CA ALA A 26 0.25 23.15 6.95
C ALA A 26 0.66 24.03 8.15
N ALA A 27 1.60 23.56 8.99
CA ALA A 27 2.14 24.33 10.11
C ALA A 27 2.87 25.59 9.63
N PHE A 28 3.70 25.47 8.59
CA PHE A 28 4.39 26.61 7.98
C PHE A 28 3.40 27.65 7.42
N ALA A 29 2.36 27.19 6.72
CA ALA A 29 1.29 28.05 6.23
C ALA A 29 0.57 28.77 7.38
N TRP A 30 0.31 28.09 8.50
CA TRP A 30 -0.28 28.70 9.70
C TRP A 30 0.65 29.75 10.32
N HIS A 31 1.92 29.41 10.55
CA HIS A 31 2.89 30.35 11.14
C HIS A 31 3.07 31.61 10.27
N ARG A 32 3.09 31.46 8.95
CA ARG A 32 3.20 32.60 8.02
C ARG A 32 1.90 33.40 7.94
N ALA A 33 0.76 32.78 8.18
CA ALA A 33 -0.54 33.45 8.24
C ALA A 33 -0.69 34.42 9.43
N GLY A 34 0.02 34.17 10.54
CA GLY A 34 0.11 35.08 11.68
C GLY A 34 1.02 36.28 11.43
N ARG A 35 2.19 36.06 10.82
CA ARG A 35 3.22 37.11 10.66
C ARG A 35 2.92 38.15 9.57
N GLY A 36 2.12 37.81 8.55
CA GLY A 36 1.82 38.74 7.45
C GLY A 36 1.02 40.00 7.86
N GLN A 37 0.41 40.01 9.05
CA GLN A 37 -0.25 41.21 9.60
C GLN A 37 0.65 42.00 10.56
N ASP A 38 1.70 41.39 11.10
CA ASP A 38 2.55 41.99 12.14
C ASP A 38 3.77 42.72 11.57
N ASP A 39 4.32 42.27 10.42
CA ASP A 39 5.48 42.93 9.79
C ASP A 39 5.20 44.39 9.35
N TRP A 40 3.96 44.69 8.97
CA TRP A 40 3.57 46.06 8.56
C TRP A 40 3.21 46.97 9.74
N ARG A 41 2.96 46.41 10.94
CA ARG A 41 2.69 47.18 12.16
C ARG A 41 3.96 47.69 12.84
N GLY A 42 5.11 47.09 12.54
CA GLY A 42 6.40 47.50 13.10
C GLY A 42 7.08 48.66 12.34
N ILE A 43 6.65 48.97 11.12
CA ILE A 43 7.38 49.87 10.20
C ILE A 43 6.55 51.11 9.78
N VAL A 44 5.22 51.10 9.94
CA VAL A 44 4.34 52.17 9.41
C VAL A 44 3.45 52.75 10.51
N GLU A 45 3.53 54.07 10.72
CA GLU A 45 2.69 54.80 11.68
C GLU A 45 1.20 54.57 11.43
N ALA A 46 0.46 54.33 12.53
CA ALA A 46 -0.94 53.92 12.56
C ALA A 46 -1.92 54.84 11.80
N HIS A 47 -1.54 56.10 11.53
CA HIS A 47 -2.40 57.07 10.85
C HIS A 47 -2.40 56.94 9.31
N LEU A 48 -1.36 56.34 8.72
CA LEU A 48 -1.25 56.11 7.26
C LEU A 48 -1.92 54.80 6.82
N LEU A 49 -2.05 53.84 7.74
CA LEU A 49 -2.71 52.54 7.54
C LEU A 49 -4.21 52.63 7.22
N ARG A 50 -4.87 53.75 7.57
CA ARG A 50 -6.32 53.91 7.37
C ARG A 50 -6.74 54.23 5.92
N HIS A 51 -5.80 54.68 5.10
CA HIS A 51 -6.06 55.09 3.71
C HIS A 51 -5.40 54.17 2.68
N LEU A 52 -4.44 53.35 3.12
CA LEU A 52 -3.80 52.29 2.33
C LEU A 52 -4.53 50.94 2.43
N SER A 53 -5.72 50.91 3.00
CA SER A 53 -6.67 49.80 2.84
C SER A 53 -7.25 49.74 1.42
N VAL A 54 -6.38 49.88 0.40
CA VAL A 54 -6.55 49.08 -0.80
C VAL A 54 -6.51 47.65 -0.31
N ARG A 55 -7.68 47.03 -0.45
CA ARG A 55 -8.01 45.64 -0.21
C ARG A 55 -7.08 44.72 -1.01
N GLU A 56 -5.80 44.68 -0.67
CA GLU A 56 -4.94 43.58 -1.08
C GLU A 56 -5.48 42.36 -0.37
N SER A 57 -6.15 41.54 -1.16
CA SER A 57 -6.89 40.38 -0.74
C SER A 57 -5.95 39.38 -0.07
N SER A 58 -5.71 39.53 1.24
CA SER A 58 -5.02 38.51 2.03
C SER A 58 -5.80 37.18 2.04
N ALA A 59 -7.07 37.23 1.64
CA ALA A 59 -7.93 36.07 1.36
C ALA A 59 -7.46 35.23 0.17
N ARG A 60 -6.69 35.78 -0.79
CA ARG A 60 -6.28 35.07 -2.02
C ARG A 60 -4.96 34.29 -1.89
N GLY A 61 -4.25 34.40 -0.76
CA GLY A 61 -2.93 33.78 -0.59
C GLY A 61 -2.91 32.41 0.12
N LYS A 62 -3.99 31.99 0.79
CA LYS A 62 -3.94 30.88 1.78
C LYS A 62 -4.73 29.64 1.37
N TRP A 63 -5.89 29.84 0.73
CA TRP A 63 -6.75 28.77 0.22
C TRP A 63 -6.02 27.74 -0.66
N PRO A 64 -5.15 28.11 -1.62
CA PRO A 64 -4.47 27.12 -2.44
C PRO A 64 -3.51 26.23 -1.64
N LEU A 65 -2.81 26.76 -0.63
CA LEU A 65 -1.92 25.97 0.23
C LEU A 65 -2.69 25.00 1.13
N VAL A 66 -3.84 25.44 1.68
CA VAL A 66 -4.71 24.59 2.48
C VAL A 66 -5.33 23.48 1.63
N LEU A 67 -5.81 23.81 0.44
CA LEU A 67 -6.33 22.83 -0.53
C LEU A 67 -5.25 21.82 -0.93
N LEU A 68 -4.01 22.27 -1.15
CA LEU A 68 -2.89 21.38 -1.45
C LEU A 68 -2.59 20.45 -0.27
N ALA A 69 -2.55 20.96 0.97
CA ALA A 69 -2.30 20.14 2.15
C ALA A 69 -3.40 19.09 2.37
N ILE A 70 -4.67 19.47 2.20
CA ILE A 70 -5.81 18.55 2.31
C ILE A 70 -5.76 17.50 1.19
N GLY A 71 -5.56 17.92 -0.05
CA GLY A 71 -5.45 17.02 -1.20
C GLY A 71 -4.31 16.03 -1.04
N TRP A 72 -3.16 16.49 -0.54
CA TRP A 72 -2.02 15.62 -0.23
C TRP A 72 -2.37 14.63 0.89
N ALA A 73 -2.94 15.08 2.00
CA ALA A 73 -3.32 14.17 3.09
C ALA A 73 -4.29 13.08 2.62
N LEU A 74 -5.28 13.44 1.80
CA LEU A 74 -6.21 12.49 1.19
C LEU A 74 -5.51 11.51 0.24
N ALA A 75 -4.60 12.01 -0.60
CA ALA A 75 -3.83 11.18 -1.51
C ALA A 75 -2.91 10.20 -0.75
N ALA A 76 -2.27 10.65 0.33
CA ALA A 76 -1.44 9.80 1.18
C ALA A 76 -2.27 8.72 1.88
N LEU A 77 -3.47 9.07 2.37
CA LEU A 77 -4.37 8.12 2.99
C LEU A 77 -4.91 7.09 1.98
N ALA A 78 -5.29 7.54 0.78
CA ALA A 78 -5.69 6.64 -0.30
C ALA A 78 -4.55 5.71 -0.74
N ALA A 79 -3.31 6.22 -0.80
CA ALA A 79 -2.12 5.45 -1.14
C ALA A 79 -1.70 4.46 -0.04
N ALA A 80 -1.93 4.78 1.24
CA ALA A 80 -1.72 3.86 2.36
C ALA A 80 -2.65 2.64 2.29
N GLY A 81 -3.77 2.75 1.57
CA GLY A 81 -4.70 1.66 1.31
C GLY A 81 -5.30 1.11 2.60
N PRO A 82 -6.16 1.86 3.31
CA PRO A 82 -6.92 1.34 4.44
C PRO A 82 -7.81 0.21 3.95
N ALA A 83 -7.55 -1.00 4.42
CA ALA A 83 -8.35 -2.16 4.09
C ALA A 83 -8.95 -2.76 5.36
N TRP A 84 -10.24 -3.08 5.27
CA TRP A 84 -10.98 -3.79 6.31
C TRP A 84 -11.14 -5.27 6.01
N GLU A 85 -10.76 -5.69 4.81
CA GLU A 85 -10.88 -7.06 4.35
C GLU A 85 -9.50 -7.47 3.86
N LYS A 86 -8.91 -8.47 4.51
CA LYS A 86 -7.74 -9.14 3.97
C LYS A 86 -8.26 -9.88 2.74
N VAL A 87 -7.94 -9.36 1.55
CA VAL A 87 -8.04 -10.17 0.34
C VAL A 87 -7.26 -11.45 0.68
N PRO A 88 -7.89 -12.63 0.72
CA PRO A 88 -7.12 -13.86 0.83
C PRO A 88 -6.15 -13.75 -0.33
N ALA A 89 -4.86 -13.58 -0.01
CA ALA A 89 -3.84 -13.63 -1.04
C ALA A 89 -4.23 -14.85 -1.86
N PRO A 90 -4.42 -14.74 -3.20
CA PRO A 90 -4.56 -15.94 -3.98
C PRO A 90 -3.39 -16.76 -3.49
N ALA A 91 -3.67 -17.92 -2.89
CA ALA A 91 -2.59 -18.85 -2.68
C ALA A 91 -1.93 -18.83 -4.06
N LEU A 92 -0.70 -18.32 -4.14
CA LEU A 92 0.16 -18.83 -5.17
C LEU A 92 0.00 -20.31 -4.89
N GLU A 93 -0.81 -21.00 -5.69
CA GLU A 93 -0.68 -22.42 -5.82
C GLU A 93 0.80 -22.50 -6.12
N GLU A 94 1.59 -22.82 -5.09
CA GLU A 94 2.98 -23.12 -5.27
C GLU A 94 2.89 -24.25 -6.27
N VAL A 95 3.19 -23.93 -7.52
CA VAL A 95 3.28 -24.91 -8.58
C VAL A 95 4.49 -25.72 -8.17
N ASP A 96 4.27 -26.71 -7.30
CA ASP A 96 5.32 -27.52 -6.70
C ASP A 96 5.87 -28.39 -7.82
N PRO A 97 7.02 -28.01 -8.42
CA PRO A 97 7.47 -28.60 -9.66
C PRO A 97 7.99 -30.01 -9.37
N THR A 98 7.07 -30.98 -9.40
CA THR A 98 7.38 -32.39 -9.13
C THR A 98 8.04 -33.03 -10.34
N VAL A 99 9.28 -33.48 -10.18
CA VAL A 99 10.00 -34.25 -11.20
C VAL A 99 10.00 -35.73 -10.83
N VAL A 100 9.51 -36.57 -11.74
CA VAL A 100 9.50 -38.04 -11.57
C VAL A 100 10.60 -38.67 -12.43
N VAL A 101 11.52 -39.39 -11.80
CA VAL A 101 12.59 -40.15 -12.48
C VAL A 101 12.31 -41.64 -12.34
N MET A 102 12.24 -42.35 -13.47
CA MET A 102 12.03 -43.80 -13.52
C MET A 102 13.20 -44.48 -14.23
N SER A 103 13.79 -45.49 -13.59
CA SER A 103 14.83 -46.31 -14.19
C SER A 103 14.25 -47.24 -15.25
N LEU A 104 14.97 -47.40 -16.38
CA LEU A 104 14.65 -48.33 -17.47
C LEU A 104 15.66 -49.47 -17.58
N ALA A 105 16.35 -49.80 -16.47
CA ALA A 105 17.31 -50.90 -16.44
C ALA A 105 16.64 -52.27 -16.67
N GLN A 106 17.40 -53.26 -17.14
CA GLN A 106 16.90 -54.62 -17.41
C GLN A 106 16.24 -55.29 -16.20
N SER A 107 16.68 -54.94 -14.98
CA SER A 107 16.08 -55.40 -13.73
C SER A 107 14.63 -54.96 -13.54
N MET A 108 14.16 -53.95 -14.27
CA MET A 108 12.77 -53.48 -14.23
C MET A 108 11.81 -54.39 -15.01
N ASN A 109 12.32 -55.31 -15.81
CA ASN A 109 11.53 -56.36 -16.45
C ASN A 109 11.26 -57.56 -15.52
N ALA A 110 11.71 -57.52 -14.27
CA ALA A 110 11.39 -58.53 -13.28
C ALA A 110 9.88 -58.61 -13.02
N THR A 111 9.37 -59.82 -12.79
CA THR A 111 7.94 -60.16 -12.69
C THR A 111 7.47 -60.41 -11.25
N ASP A 112 8.25 -59.99 -10.26
CA ASP A 112 7.88 -60.03 -8.84
C ASP A 112 6.77 -59.02 -8.49
N ALA A 113 6.59 -58.00 -9.32
CA ALA A 113 5.37 -57.21 -9.40
C ALA A 113 4.66 -57.51 -10.73
N SER A 114 3.40 -57.93 -10.68
CA SER A 114 2.64 -58.26 -11.89
C SER A 114 2.30 -56.98 -12.70
N PRO A 115 2.41 -57.00 -14.04
CA PRO A 115 3.03 -58.01 -14.89
C PRO A 115 4.57 -57.93 -14.92
N ASN A 116 5.13 -56.73 -14.74
CA ASN A 116 6.55 -56.50 -14.42
C ASN A 116 6.71 -55.19 -13.63
N ARG A 117 7.86 -54.98 -12.98
CA ARG A 117 8.14 -53.78 -12.17
C ARG A 117 7.99 -52.47 -12.95
N LEU A 118 8.37 -52.46 -14.23
CA LEU A 118 8.25 -51.27 -15.08
C LEU A 118 6.79 -50.86 -15.29
N THR A 119 5.92 -51.82 -15.60
CA THR A 119 4.49 -51.60 -15.76
C THR A 119 3.87 -51.12 -14.45
N ALA A 120 4.22 -51.76 -13.33
CA ALA A 120 3.76 -51.34 -12.00
C ALA A 120 4.22 -49.91 -11.66
N GLY A 121 5.46 -49.55 -11.97
CA GLY A 121 6.00 -48.20 -11.80
C GLY A 121 5.23 -47.16 -12.61
N ARG A 122 4.95 -47.45 -13.89
CA ARG A 122 4.12 -46.59 -14.75
C ARG A 122 2.72 -46.33 -14.15
N HIS A 123 2.06 -47.37 -13.64
CA HIS A 123 0.74 -47.20 -13.00
C HIS A 123 0.81 -46.31 -11.76
N LYS A 124 1.87 -46.42 -10.96
CA LYS A 124 2.06 -45.60 -9.76
C LYS A 124 2.31 -44.12 -10.09
N VAL A 125 3.04 -43.86 -11.18
CA VAL A 125 3.23 -42.50 -11.70
C VAL A 125 1.90 -41.93 -12.22
N ASP A 126 1.09 -42.71 -12.94
CA ASP A 126 -0.23 -42.24 -13.38
C ASP A 126 -1.15 -41.92 -12.19
N ASP A 127 -1.14 -42.75 -11.14
CA ASP A 127 -1.90 -42.48 -9.91
C ASP A 127 -1.44 -41.21 -9.21
N LEU A 128 -0.13 -40.99 -9.10
CA LEU A 128 0.43 -39.75 -8.55
C LEU A 128 -0.01 -38.52 -9.37
N LEU A 129 0.07 -38.59 -10.70
CA LEU A 129 -0.34 -37.51 -11.61
C LEU A 129 -1.85 -37.24 -11.59
N ARG A 130 -2.68 -38.22 -11.21
CA ARG A 130 -4.13 -38.03 -11.01
C ARG A 130 -4.41 -37.30 -9.71
N ARG A 131 -3.72 -37.66 -8.63
CA ARG A 131 -3.86 -37.00 -7.31
C ARG A 131 -3.40 -35.55 -7.34
N MET A 132 -2.41 -35.22 -8.17
CA MET A 132 -1.93 -33.85 -8.32
C MET A 132 -2.85 -32.96 -9.18
N ARG A 133 -3.78 -33.54 -9.95
CA ARG A 133 -4.69 -32.82 -10.85
C ARG A 133 -6.07 -32.53 -10.26
N GLY A 134 -6.31 -32.92 -9.01
CA GLY A 134 -7.56 -32.68 -8.28
C GLY A 134 -7.30 -32.00 -6.96
#